data_AF-A0A6A5T1Z5-F1
#
_entry.id   AF-A0A6A5T1Z5-F1
#
_cell.length_a   1.000
_cell.length_b   1.000
_cell.length_c   1.000
_cell.angle_alpha   90.00
_cell.angle_beta   90.00
_cell.angle_gamma   90.00
#
_symmetry.space_group_name_H-M   'P 1'
#
loop_
_entity.id
_entity.type
_entity.pdbx_description
1 polymer ?
#
loop_
_entity_poly.entity_id
_entity_poly.type
_entity_poly.pdbx_seq_one_letter_code
_entity_poly.pdbx_strand_id
1 'polypeptide(L)'
;RNIRIRAATLEREGLVQEIPFRIFNKLDEVLFAGHLKNAVFLDINSQGSDVSGATYTHSGGPNTENKRISIILNRDALEYARVKDIVAILIHHMIHAYFLVACGPQKEDEVDYGRLGHDVHFGKIMLAIKKLSAVHGKELTPLNFGHNSAKIRYFADEYYSSRRRADVEREDKEKWYCSHCHCNVEELPEGEVDKWYNKVCKPMFDQPTCVRSIEVQTYNDQRHELETKRRGLLTSSANSVEFIFKDQPVFVEGTKVEEFLDARKAFEKADSRYLKVHEDVSEKTFLRFLEFLHTGSYRPDPHPLAAAAGLGVERIGPPIIKPQSTATEACLLADVQFVKFGVLMGFDECKGYALDRMNAYGVLYEDPITLLKEIYQGYEPDADLKTWARKFLVRAPDTSSPEYHTASISLTTIDPPNLIKLESEQGLYRARFLDAVDSSGALENDVNKARAELIVAGWYSWS
;
A
#
# COMPACT_ATOMS: atom_id res chain seq x y z
N ARG A 1 -14.43 27.33 -28.25
CA ARG A 1 -15.29 28.22 -29.08
C ARG A 1 -15.58 27.67 -30.49
N ASN A 2 -14.56 27.45 -31.34
CA ASN A 2 -14.76 27.08 -32.76
C ASN A 2 -15.55 25.78 -32.98
N ILE A 3 -15.34 24.77 -32.14
CA ILE A 3 -16.09 23.50 -32.20
C ILE A 3 -17.61 23.72 -32.07
N ARG A 4 -18.03 24.59 -31.15
CA ARG A 4 -19.46 24.92 -30.98
C ARG A 4 -20.03 25.70 -32.14
N ILE A 5 -19.25 26.60 -32.73
CA ILE A 5 -19.65 27.34 -33.94
C ILE A 5 -19.87 26.35 -35.10
N ARG A 6 -18.95 25.39 -35.27
CA ARG A 6 -19.08 24.36 -36.29
C ARG A 6 -20.31 23.49 -36.05
N ALA A 7 -20.53 23.02 -34.83
CA ALA A 7 -21.70 22.22 -34.48
C ALA A 7 -23.03 22.98 -34.69
N ALA A 8 -23.09 24.26 -34.29
CA ALA A 8 -24.26 25.11 -34.52
C ALA A 8 -24.50 25.39 -36.02
N THR A 9 -23.46 25.36 -36.84
CA THR A 9 -23.59 25.49 -38.29
C THR A 9 -24.19 24.23 -38.90
N LEU A 10 -23.72 23.05 -38.47
CA LEU A 10 -24.28 21.76 -38.89
C LEU A 10 -25.75 21.59 -38.48
N GLU A 11 -26.15 22.05 -37.29
CA GLU A 11 -27.55 22.07 -36.87
C GLU A 11 -28.42 22.94 -37.77
N ARG A 12 -27.96 24.15 -38.13
CA ARG A 12 -28.67 25.01 -39.09
C ARG A 12 -28.75 24.41 -40.50
N GLU A 13 -27.79 23.57 -40.88
CA GLU A 13 -27.76 22.81 -42.14
C GLU A 13 -28.63 21.54 -42.08
N GLY A 14 -29.28 21.23 -40.95
CA GLY A 14 -30.09 20.02 -40.78
C GLY A 14 -29.27 18.74 -40.58
N LEU A 15 -27.96 18.85 -40.37
CA LEU A 15 -27.02 17.73 -40.24
C LEU A 15 -26.76 17.36 -38.77
N VAL A 16 -27.81 17.37 -37.95
CA VAL A 16 -27.71 17.16 -36.49
C VAL A 16 -27.05 15.81 -36.15
N GLN A 17 -27.43 14.75 -36.87
CA GLN A 17 -26.87 13.41 -36.67
C GLN A 17 -25.41 13.30 -37.14
N GLU A 18 -24.93 14.19 -38.02
CA GLU A 18 -23.53 14.21 -38.42
C GLU A 18 -22.61 14.93 -37.43
N ILE A 19 -23.18 15.75 -36.54
CA ILE A 19 -22.41 16.57 -35.59
C ILE A 19 -21.35 15.74 -34.87
N PRO A 20 -21.67 14.59 -34.24
CA PRO A 20 -20.68 13.83 -33.47
C PRO A 20 -19.47 13.42 -34.33
N PHE A 21 -19.71 12.87 -35.51
CA PHE A 21 -18.67 12.42 -36.44
C PHE A 21 -17.79 13.57 -36.94
N ARG A 22 -18.40 14.74 -37.20
CA ARG A 22 -17.70 15.90 -37.76
C ARG A 22 -16.83 16.63 -36.73
N ILE A 23 -17.15 16.54 -35.44
CA ILE A 23 -16.42 17.26 -34.38
C ILE A 23 -15.50 16.35 -33.56
N PHE A 24 -15.69 15.03 -33.59
CA PHE A 24 -14.94 14.06 -32.77
C PHE A 24 -13.42 14.29 -32.78
N ASN A 25 -12.81 14.26 -33.97
CA ASN A 25 -11.36 14.38 -34.09
C ASN A 25 -10.82 15.72 -33.54
N LYS A 26 -11.61 16.80 -33.64
CA LYS A 26 -11.18 18.10 -33.12
C LYS A 26 -11.35 18.19 -31.60
N LEU A 27 -12.37 17.52 -31.04
CA LEU A 27 -12.51 17.38 -29.60
C LEU A 27 -11.37 16.52 -29.03
N ASP A 28 -11.04 15.42 -29.69
CA ASP A 28 -9.94 14.54 -29.32
C ASP A 28 -8.59 15.26 -29.30
N GLU A 29 -8.27 15.99 -30.37
CA GLU A 29 -7.05 16.80 -30.46
C GLU A 29 -6.93 17.82 -29.30
N VAL A 30 -8.03 18.49 -28.96
CA VAL A 30 -8.00 19.62 -28.01
C VAL A 30 -8.16 19.20 -26.55
N LEU A 31 -8.93 18.14 -26.27
CA LEU A 31 -9.26 17.71 -24.92
C LEU A 31 -8.47 16.47 -24.46
N PHE A 32 -8.07 15.61 -25.39
CA PHE A 32 -7.48 14.31 -25.11
C PHE A 32 -6.18 14.07 -25.89
N ALA A 33 -5.54 15.14 -26.37
CA ALA A 33 -4.26 15.14 -27.08
C ALA A 33 -4.17 14.18 -28.30
N GLY A 34 -5.31 13.84 -28.90
CA GLY A 34 -5.36 12.95 -30.07
C GLY A 34 -5.30 11.46 -29.74
N HIS A 35 -5.47 11.07 -28.47
CA HIS A 35 -5.37 9.67 -28.05
C HIS A 35 -6.56 8.80 -28.49
N LEU A 36 -7.73 9.38 -28.77
CA LEU A 36 -8.94 8.63 -29.10
C LEU A 36 -9.06 8.31 -30.60
N LYS A 37 -8.43 9.12 -31.46
CA LYS A 37 -8.41 8.89 -32.90
C LYS A 37 -7.81 7.52 -33.20
N ASN A 38 -8.49 6.76 -34.07
CA ASN A 38 -8.19 5.37 -34.44
C ASN A 38 -8.40 4.33 -33.32
N ALA A 39 -8.39 4.71 -32.05
CA ALA A 39 -8.70 3.81 -30.92
C ALA A 39 -10.21 3.59 -30.73
N VAL A 40 -11.01 4.60 -31.11
CA VAL A 40 -12.47 4.59 -30.92
C VAL A 40 -13.20 4.38 -32.25
N PHE A 41 -14.27 3.60 -32.19
CA PHE A 41 -15.32 3.53 -33.19
C PHE A 41 -16.56 4.25 -32.64
N LEU A 42 -17.05 5.21 -33.41
CA LEU A 42 -18.22 6.01 -33.06
C LEU A 42 -19.38 5.57 -33.96
N ASP A 43 -20.56 5.37 -33.37
CA ASP A 43 -21.78 5.06 -34.11
C ASP A 43 -23.02 5.67 -33.42
N ILE A 44 -24.16 5.69 -34.13
CA ILE A 44 -25.44 6.20 -33.64
C ILE A 44 -26.56 5.19 -33.90
N ASN A 45 -27.05 4.57 -32.82
CA ASN A 45 -28.14 3.59 -32.84
C ASN A 45 -29.21 3.92 -31.81
N SER A 46 -30.42 3.40 -32.00
CA SER A 46 -31.51 3.52 -31.01
C SER A 46 -31.18 2.64 -29.81
N GLN A 47 -31.27 3.20 -28.61
CA GLN A 47 -30.97 2.54 -27.33
C GLN A 47 -32.07 2.76 -26.28
N GLY A 48 -33.25 3.26 -26.67
CA GLY A 48 -34.38 3.51 -25.78
C GLY A 48 -34.40 4.94 -25.22
N SER A 49 -35.25 5.24 -24.23
CA SER A 49 -35.44 6.61 -23.74
C SER A 49 -34.49 7.03 -22.62
N ASP A 50 -33.90 6.08 -21.90
CA ASP A 50 -33.38 6.36 -20.56
C ASP A 50 -31.85 6.52 -20.50
N VAL A 51 -31.16 6.42 -21.65
CA VAL A 51 -29.70 6.55 -21.78
C VAL A 51 -29.32 7.55 -22.87
N SER A 52 -28.23 8.29 -22.70
CA SER A 52 -27.65 9.13 -23.76
C SER A 52 -26.85 8.33 -24.79
N GLY A 53 -26.44 7.12 -24.42
CA GLY A 53 -25.59 6.23 -25.19
C GLY A 53 -24.84 5.26 -24.28
N ALA A 54 -23.94 4.50 -24.87
CA ALA A 54 -23.09 3.55 -24.19
C ALA A 54 -21.66 3.61 -24.71
N THR A 55 -20.69 3.39 -23.81
CA THR A 55 -19.28 3.20 -24.16
C THR A 55 -18.87 1.79 -23.77
N TYR A 56 -18.30 1.06 -24.72
CA TYR A 56 -17.93 -0.35 -24.56
C TYR A 56 -16.41 -0.50 -24.54
N THR A 57 -15.92 -1.40 -23.68
CA THR A 57 -14.52 -1.83 -23.69
C THR A 57 -14.12 -2.47 -25.05
N HIS A 58 -12.83 -2.70 -25.23
CA HIS A 58 -12.28 -3.29 -26.46
C HIS A 58 -12.99 -4.59 -26.83
N SER A 59 -13.49 -4.70 -28.06
CA SER A 59 -14.24 -5.86 -28.58
C SER A 59 -15.55 -6.19 -27.83
N GLY A 60 -15.99 -5.33 -26.90
CA GLY A 60 -17.26 -5.49 -26.17
C GLY A 60 -18.45 -4.78 -26.82
N GLY A 61 -18.22 -4.08 -27.93
CA GLY A 61 -19.27 -3.35 -28.65
C GLY A 61 -20.26 -4.26 -29.38
N PRO A 62 -21.42 -3.72 -29.81
CA PRO A 62 -22.45 -4.49 -30.52
C PRO A 62 -21.96 -5.04 -31.87
N ASN A 63 -20.93 -4.43 -32.46
CA ASN A 63 -20.25 -4.95 -33.64
C ASN A 63 -19.05 -5.81 -33.21
N THR A 64 -19.23 -7.12 -33.19
CA THR A 64 -18.22 -8.11 -32.75
C THR A 64 -16.99 -8.19 -33.65
N GLU A 65 -17.06 -7.70 -34.90
CA GLU A 65 -15.90 -7.65 -35.80
C GLU A 65 -14.94 -6.51 -35.43
N ASN A 66 -15.42 -5.51 -34.69
CA ASN A 66 -14.65 -4.35 -34.34
C ASN A 66 -13.95 -4.50 -32.99
N LYS A 67 -12.61 -4.54 -33.03
CA LYS A 67 -11.77 -4.71 -31.83
C LYS A 67 -11.52 -3.40 -31.06
N ARG A 68 -12.01 -2.27 -31.57
CA ARG A 68 -11.83 -0.93 -30.98
C ARG A 68 -12.80 -0.69 -29.82
N ILE A 69 -12.51 0.34 -29.01
CA ILE A 69 -13.46 0.90 -28.04
C ILE A 69 -14.65 1.43 -28.84
N SER A 70 -15.88 1.12 -28.43
CA SER A 70 -17.07 1.56 -29.16
C SER A 70 -17.84 2.60 -28.35
N ILE A 71 -18.06 3.77 -28.93
CA ILE A 71 -19.02 4.76 -28.43
C ILE A 71 -20.25 4.67 -29.32
N ILE A 72 -21.39 4.28 -28.74
CA ILE A 72 -22.68 4.23 -29.43
C ILE A 72 -23.56 5.29 -28.81
N LEU A 73 -23.78 6.39 -29.52
CA LEU A 73 -24.68 7.44 -29.05
C LEU A 73 -26.13 7.06 -29.33
N ASN A 74 -27.02 7.42 -28.43
CA ASN A 74 -28.43 7.09 -28.58
C ASN A 74 -29.13 8.03 -29.57
N ARG A 75 -29.59 7.50 -30.70
CA ARG A 75 -30.33 8.25 -31.72
C ARG A 75 -31.55 8.96 -31.13
N ASP A 76 -32.27 8.29 -30.25
CA ASP A 76 -33.53 8.77 -29.68
C ASP A 76 -33.30 9.98 -28.76
N ALA A 77 -32.17 9.98 -28.05
CA ALA A 77 -31.73 11.12 -27.23
C ALA A 77 -31.23 12.29 -28.11
N LEU A 78 -30.55 11.99 -29.22
CA LEU A 78 -29.98 13.01 -30.10
C LEU A 78 -31.02 13.72 -30.98
N GLU A 79 -32.13 13.07 -31.34
CA GLU A 79 -33.17 13.61 -32.23
C GLU A 79 -33.75 14.94 -31.72
N TYR A 80 -33.90 15.08 -30.40
CA TYR A 80 -34.48 16.28 -29.76
C TYR A 80 -33.45 17.09 -28.97
N ALA A 81 -32.17 16.69 -28.99
CA ALA A 81 -31.10 17.37 -28.28
C ALA A 81 -30.68 18.65 -29.02
N ARG A 82 -30.41 19.71 -28.26
CA ARG A 82 -29.77 20.90 -28.85
C ARG A 82 -28.30 20.61 -29.09
N VAL A 83 -27.67 21.34 -30.00
CA VAL A 83 -26.21 21.24 -30.27
C VAL A 83 -25.34 21.16 -29.02
N LYS A 84 -25.61 21.99 -28.00
CA LYS A 84 -24.80 21.98 -26.78
C LYS A 84 -24.93 20.68 -25.98
N ASP A 85 -26.09 20.05 -26.06
CA ASP A 85 -26.42 18.80 -25.37
C ASP A 85 -25.74 17.64 -26.12
N ILE A 86 -25.77 17.64 -27.46
CA ILE A 86 -25.03 16.69 -28.32
C ILE A 86 -23.52 16.75 -28.06
N VAL A 87 -22.95 17.94 -28.00
CA VAL A 87 -21.51 18.14 -27.71
C VAL A 87 -21.17 17.61 -26.30
N ALA A 88 -22.04 17.84 -25.31
CA ALA A 88 -21.83 17.36 -23.95
C ALA A 88 -21.93 15.83 -23.84
N ILE A 89 -22.95 15.22 -24.47
CA ILE A 89 -23.11 13.76 -24.55
C ILE A 89 -21.87 13.13 -25.20
N LEU A 90 -21.40 13.69 -26.32
CA LEU A 90 -20.21 13.17 -26.97
C LEU A 90 -18.98 13.26 -26.06
N ILE A 91 -18.72 14.41 -25.43
CA ILE A 91 -17.59 14.57 -24.52
C ILE A 91 -17.68 13.59 -23.34
N HIS A 92 -18.86 13.40 -22.77
CA HIS A 92 -19.09 12.46 -21.67
C HIS A 92 -18.62 11.05 -22.04
N HIS A 93 -19.05 10.52 -23.18
CA HIS A 93 -18.60 9.20 -23.65
C HIS A 93 -17.12 9.18 -24.08
N MET A 94 -16.57 10.31 -24.56
CA MET A 94 -15.13 10.41 -24.84
C MET A 94 -14.28 10.34 -23.57
N ILE A 95 -14.78 10.78 -22.40
CA ILE A 95 -14.09 10.62 -21.11
C ILE A 95 -13.98 9.13 -20.74
N HIS A 96 -15.08 8.37 -20.85
CA HIS A 96 -15.07 6.91 -20.65
C HIS A 96 -14.08 6.22 -21.60
N ALA A 97 -14.13 6.56 -22.89
CA ALA A 97 -13.19 6.03 -23.87
C ALA A 97 -11.74 6.41 -23.56
N TYR A 98 -11.50 7.61 -23.04
CA TYR A 98 -10.16 8.06 -22.65
C TYR A 98 -9.57 7.22 -21.52
N PHE A 99 -10.36 6.85 -20.51
CA PHE A 99 -9.89 5.91 -19.48
C PHE A 99 -9.57 4.54 -20.06
N LEU A 100 -10.36 4.03 -21.00
CA LEU A 100 -10.07 2.74 -21.66
C LEU A 100 -8.81 2.79 -22.54
N VAL A 101 -8.50 3.93 -23.16
CA VAL A 101 -7.24 4.11 -23.91
C VAL A 101 -6.05 4.25 -22.95
N ALA A 102 -6.16 5.11 -21.95
CA ALA A 102 -5.05 5.45 -21.06
C ALA A 102 -4.73 4.34 -20.03
N CYS A 103 -5.76 3.63 -19.56
CA CYS A 103 -5.65 2.64 -18.48
C CYS A 103 -5.88 1.20 -18.96
N GLY A 104 -6.11 0.99 -20.26
CA GLY A 104 -6.39 -0.31 -20.85
C GLY A 104 -7.87 -0.75 -20.72
N PRO A 105 -8.21 -1.95 -21.24
CA PRO A 105 -9.59 -2.45 -21.19
C PRO A 105 -10.06 -2.66 -19.75
N GLN A 106 -11.33 -2.34 -19.49
CA GLN A 106 -12.01 -2.81 -18.28
C GLN A 106 -12.11 -4.34 -18.31
N LYS A 107 -12.01 -4.97 -17.14
CA LYS A 107 -12.20 -6.40 -16.91
C LYS A 107 -13.27 -6.62 -15.85
N GLU A 108 -13.84 -7.81 -15.84
CA GLU A 108 -14.93 -8.21 -14.92
C GLU A 108 -14.54 -8.10 -13.44
N ASP A 109 -13.28 -8.37 -13.11
CA ASP A 109 -12.71 -8.31 -11.76
C ASP A 109 -12.18 -6.93 -11.36
N GLU A 110 -12.25 -5.92 -12.25
CA GLU A 110 -11.73 -4.56 -12.02
C GLU A 110 -12.88 -3.50 -12.02
N VAL A 111 -14.13 -3.88 -11.75
CA VAL A 111 -15.30 -2.99 -11.84
C VAL A 111 -15.33 -1.93 -10.72
N ASP A 112 -14.84 -2.26 -9.52
CA ASP A 112 -14.78 -1.32 -8.39
C ASP A 112 -13.81 -0.17 -8.63
N TYR A 113 -12.81 -0.38 -9.49
CA TYR A 113 -11.90 0.63 -10.02
C TYR A 113 -12.24 0.95 -11.50
N GLY A 114 -13.52 0.82 -11.83
CA GLY A 114 -14.04 0.73 -13.19
C GLY A 114 -13.80 2.00 -14.00
N ARG A 115 -13.16 1.82 -15.16
CA ARG A 115 -12.86 2.87 -16.16
C ARG A 115 -14.12 3.42 -16.83
N LEU A 116 -15.23 2.70 -16.70
CA LEU A 116 -16.55 2.99 -17.24
C LEU A 116 -17.53 3.55 -16.20
N GLY A 117 -17.08 3.76 -14.96
CA GLY A 117 -17.89 4.31 -13.88
C GLY A 117 -17.95 5.84 -13.86
N HIS A 118 -18.92 6.38 -13.12
CA HIS A 118 -19.12 7.82 -12.88
C HIS A 118 -18.55 8.26 -11.54
N ASP A 119 -17.29 7.92 -11.27
CA ASP A 119 -16.64 8.16 -9.99
C ASP A 119 -15.88 9.50 -9.92
N VAL A 120 -15.06 9.67 -8.88
CA VAL A 120 -14.21 10.85 -8.69
C VAL A 120 -13.20 11.06 -9.83
N HIS A 121 -12.74 10.00 -10.50
CA HIS A 121 -11.83 10.10 -11.64
C HIS A 121 -12.56 10.73 -12.83
N PHE A 122 -13.74 10.19 -13.16
CA PHE A 122 -14.61 10.75 -14.20
C PHE A 122 -14.95 12.21 -13.91
N GLY A 123 -15.41 12.48 -12.68
CA GLY A 123 -15.76 13.81 -12.20
C GLY A 123 -14.64 14.82 -12.40
N LYS A 124 -13.38 14.44 -12.13
CA LYS A 124 -12.24 15.36 -12.24
C LYS A 124 -12.01 15.83 -13.67
N ILE A 125 -12.00 14.91 -14.64
CA ILE A 125 -11.80 15.26 -16.07
C ILE A 125 -13.00 16.09 -16.56
N MET A 126 -14.21 15.66 -16.23
CA MET A 126 -15.43 16.35 -16.60
C MET A 126 -15.45 17.80 -16.10
N LEU A 127 -15.19 18.03 -14.81
CA LEU A 127 -15.13 19.35 -14.21
C LEU A 127 -14.02 20.22 -14.81
N ALA A 128 -12.86 19.63 -15.11
CA ALA A 128 -11.76 20.34 -15.78
C ALA A 128 -12.17 20.82 -17.18
N ILE A 129 -12.80 19.96 -17.99
CA ILE A 129 -13.31 20.32 -19.32
C ILE A 129 -14.39 21.41 -19.20
N LYS A 130 -15.30 21.29 -18.23
CA LYS A 130 -16.36 22.27 -17.97
C LYS A 130 -15.77 23.64 -17.65
N LYS A 131 -14.80 23.73 -16.73
CA LYS A 131 -14.04 24.95 -16.39
C LYS A 131 -13.31 25.54 -17.60
N LEU A 132 -12.58 24.72 -18.36
CA LEU A 132 -11.88 25.16 -19.58
C LEU A 132 -12.86 25.74 -20.61
N SER A 133 -14.04 25.15 -20.73
CA SER A 133 -15.06 25.62 -21.66
C SER A 133 -15.63 27.00 -21.30
N ALA A 134 -15.70 27.32 -20.00
CA ALA A 134 -16.13 28.62 -19.49
C ALA A 134 -15.10 29.72 -19.81
N VAL A 135 -13.81 29.44 -19.66
CA VAL A 135 -12.72 30.39 -19.98
C VAL A 135 -12.76 30.80 -21.46
N HIS A 136 -13.07 29.86 -22.36
CA HIS A 136 -13.09 30.10 -23.80
C HIS A 136 -14.48 30.41 -24.37
N GLY A 137 -15.42 30.85 -23.54
CA GLY A 137 -16.75 31.30 -23.96
C GLY A 137 -17.81 31.20 -22.87
N LYS A 138 -18.78 30.30 -23.08
CA LYS A 138 -19.80 29.98 -22.07
C LYS A 138 -19.50 28.61 -21.49
N GLU A 139 -19.78 28.39 -20.22
CA GLU A 139 -19.66 27.07 -19.62
C GLU A 139 -20.52 26.04 -20.38
N LEU A 140 -19.99 24.83 -20.57
CA LEU A 140 -20.73 23.69 -21.12
C LEU A 140 -21.62 23.09 -20.02
N THR A 141 -22.62 23.84 -19.59
CA THR A 141 -23.53 23.44 -18.50
C THR A 141 -24.24 22.08 -18.69
N PRO A 142 -24.47 21.55 -19.91
CA PRO A 142 -25.04 20.22 -20.07
C PRO A 142 -24.07 19.05 -19.80
N LEU A 143 -22.77 19.31 -19.65
CA LEU A 143 -21.78 18.29 -19.29
C LEU A 143 -21.79 18.08 -17.77
N ASN A 144 -22.45 17.01 -17.31
CA ASN A 144 -22.52 16.57 -15.91
C ASN A 144 -22.40 15.04 -15.83
N PHE A 145 -22.46 14.50 -14.60
CA PHE A 145 -22.45 13.05 -14.33
C PHE A 145 -23.65 12.36 -14.97
N GLY A 146 -24.83 12.95 -14.84
CA GLY A 146 -26.01 12.58 -15.60
C GLY A 146 -26.24 13.52 -16.77
N HIS A 147 -27.05 13.09 -17.72
CA HIS A 147 -27.54 13.94 -18.80
C HIS A 147 -28.88 14.58 -18.42
N ASN A 148 -28.92 15.91 -18.45
CA ASN A 148 -30.17 16.65 -18.30
C ASN A 148 -30.94 16.52 -19.61
N SER A 149 -31.61 15.38 -19.81
CA SER A 149 -32.62 15.26 -20.84
C SER A 149 -33.70 16.25 -20.44
N ALA A 150 -33.77 17.38 -21.14
CA ALA A 150 -34.88 18.31 -21.00
C ALA A 150 -36.13 17.46 -21.11
N LYS A 151 -36.83 17.25 -19.97
CA LYS A 151 -37.95 16.33 -19.78
C LYS A 151 -38.34 15.70 -21.10
N ILE A 152 -37.92 14.45 -21.33
CA ILE A 152 -38.51 13.64 -22.40
C ILE A 152 -40.02 13.88 -22.27
N ARG A 153 -40.59 14.66 -23.20
CA ARG A 153 -41.97 15.14 -23.14
C ARG A 153 -42.89 14.01 -23.58
N TYR A 154 -42.71 12.81 -23.01
CA TYR A 154 -43.71 11.77 -23.08
C TYR A 154 -44.73 12.07 -21.99
N PHE A 155 -45.85 12.63 -22.43
CA PHE A 155 -47.09 12.82 -21.68
C PHE A 155 -47.83 11.49 -21.40
N ALA A 156 -47.13 10.36 -21.37
CA ALA A 156 -47.74 9.05 -21.13
C ALA A 156 -46.80 8.22 -20.25
N ASP A 157 -47.36 7.60 -19.20
CA ASP A 157 -46.75 6.63 -18.27
C ASP A 157 -46.14 7.12 -16.94
N GLU A 158 -46.85 8.01 -16.24
CA GLU A 158 -46.71 8.10 -14.77
C GLU A 158 -47.16 6.81 -14.02
N TYR A 159 -47.77 5.83 -14.69
CA TYR A 159 -48.29 4.61 -14.05
C TYR A 159 -47.43 3.33 -14.19
N TYR A 160 -46.40 3.30 -15.07
CA TYR A 160 -45.65 2.07 -15.38
C TYR A 160 -44.16 2.06 -14.98
N SER A 161 -43.61 3.13 -14.37
CA SER A 161 -42.18 3.41 -14.53
C SER A 161 -41.20 2.98 -13.41
N SER A 162 -41.62 2.71 -12.17
CA SER A 162 -40.61 2.50 -11.11
C SER A 162 -40.00 1.09 -11.06
N ARG A 163 -40.80 0.03 -11.30
CA ARG A 163 -40.34 -1.36 -11.15
C ARG A 163 -39.44 -1.79 -12.31
N ARG A 164 -39.88 -1.53 -13.55
CA ARG A 164 -39.13 -1.86 -14.77
C ARG A 164 -37.82 -1.05 -14.90
N ARG A 165 -37.77 0.20 -14.41
CA ARG A 165 -36.53 0.99 -14.38
C ARG A 165 -35.49 0.40 -13.42
N ALA A 166 -35.91 -0.01 -12.22
CA ALA A 166 -35.01 -0.67 -11.28
C ALA A 166 -34.48 -2.02 -11.81
N ASP A 167 -35.28 -2.72 -12.62
CA ASP A 167 -34.86 -3.97 -13.28
C ASP A 167 -33.86 -3.69 -14.42
N VAL A 168 -34.06 -2.66 -15.24
CA VAL A 168 -33.11 -2.25 -16.31
C VAL A 168 -31.80 -1.70 -15.74
N GLU A 169 -31.86 -0.83 -14.72
CA GLU A 169 -30.65 -0.34 -14.02
C GLU A 169 -29.87 -1.49 -13.36
N ARG A 170 -30.56 -2.58 -12.97
CA ARG A 170 -29.92 -3.80 -12.44
C ARG A 170 -29.27 -4.63 -13.56
N GLU A 171 -29.97 -4.88 -14.65
CA GLU A 171 -29.43 -5.61 -15.82
C GLU A 171 -28.23 -4.88 -16.46
N ASP A 172 -28.22 -3.54 -16.44
CA ASP A 172 -27.10 -2.77 -16.97
C ASP A 172 -25.92 -2.68 -15.99
N LYS A 173 -26.17 -2.71 -14.67
CA LYS A 173 -25.12 -2.91 -13.67
C LYS A 173 -24.42 -4.26 -13.77
N GLU A 174 -25.08 -5.27 -14.34
CA GLU A 174 -24.49 -6.60 -14.56
C GLU A 174 -23.48 -6.62 -15.73
N LYS A 175 -23.50 -5.63 -16.63
CA LYS A 175 -22.59 -5.60 -17.80
C LYS A 175 -21.32 -4.83 -17.50
N TRP A 176 -20.32 -5.54 -16.94
CA TRP A 176 -18.99 -4.99 -16.63
C TRP A 176 -18.25 -4.36 -17.83
N TYR A 177 -18.66 -4.62 -19.06
CA TYR A 177 -17.96 -4.20 -20.28
C TYR A 177 -18.53 -2.92 -20.92
N CYS A 178 -19.58 -2.29 -20.37
CA CYS A 178 -20.15 -1.05 -20.90
C CYS A 178 -20.69 -0.05 -19.87
N SER A 179 -20.62 1.25 -20.19
CA SER A 179 -21.19 2.35 -19.39
C SER A 179 -22.50 2.84 -20.01
N HIS A 180 -23.64 2.27 -19.65
CA HIS A 180 -24.93 2.88 -20.01
C HIS A 180 -25.07 4.20 -19.23
N CYS A 181 -25.03 5.33 -19.94
CA CYS A 181 -24.98 6.65 -19.31
C CYS A 181 -26.39 7.21 -19.16
N HIS A 182 -26.96 7.04 -17.96
CA HIS A 182 -28.32 7.46 -17.64
C HIS A 182 -28.44 8.95 -17.33
N CYS A 183 -29.68 9.46 -17.33
CA CYS A 183 -29.97 10.86 -17.00
C CYS A 183 -29.90 11.16 -15.49
N ASN A 184 -30.10 10.15 -14.64
CA ASN A 184 -30.28 10.23 -13.19
C ASN A 184 -29.05 9.75 -12.39
N VAL A 185 -27.85 9.84 -12.96
CA VAL A 185 -26.61 9.50 -12.24
C VAL A 185 -26.39 10.50 -11.09
N GLU A 186 -26.09 9.98 -9.90
CA GLU A 186 -25.80 10.77 -8.71
C GLU A 186 -24.60 11.69 -8.95
N GLU A 187 -24.75 12.97 -8.60
CA GLU A 187 -23.68 13.96 -8.78
C GLU A 187 -22.76 13.97 -7.56
N LEU A 188 -21.45 13.86 -7.80
CA LEU A 188 -20.46 14.09 -6.76
C LEU A 188 -20.15 15.58 -6.62
N PRO A 189 -20.15 16.14 -5.39
CA PRO A 189 -19.80 17.53 -5.17
C PRO A 189 -18.37 17.84 -5.65
N GLU A 190 -18.20 18.98 -6.32
CA GLU A 190 -16.88 19.42 -6.82
C GLU A 190 -15.82 19.49 -5.71
N GLY A 191 -16.21 19.91 -4.49
CA GLY A 191 -15.31 19.95 -3.34
C GLY A 191 -14.78 18.57 -2.93
N GLU A 192 -15.58 17.51 -3.09
CA GLU A 192 -15.15 16.14 -2.80
C GLU A 192 -14.17 15.62 -3.85
N VAL A 193 -14.46 15.87 -5.12
CA VAL A 193 -13.58 15.51 -6.25
C VAL A 193 -12.23 16.23 -6.13
N ASP A 194 -12.23 17.53 -5.83
CA ASP A 194 -10.99 18.30 -5.68
C ASP A 194 -10.22 17.88 -4.42
N LYS A 195 -10.91 17.60 -3.30
CA LYS A 195 -10.29 17.04 -2.09
C LYS A 195 -9.61 15.71 -2.38
N TRP A 196 -10.30 14.79 -3.07
CA TRP A 196 -9.75 13.51 -3.47
C TRP A 196 -8.53 13.68 -4.39
N TYR A 197 -8.63 14.52 -5.43
CA TYR A 197 -7.52 14.71 -6.37
C TYR A 197 -6.27 15.27 -5.69
N ASN A 198 -6.45 16.26 -4.80
CA ASN A 198 -5.34 16.86 -4.06
C ASN A 198 -4.71 15.89 -3.06
N LYS A 199 -5.51 14.99 -2.47
CA LYS A 199 -5.02 13.99 -1.51
C LYS A 199 -4.36 12.79 -2.20
N VAL A 200 -4.91 12.32 -3.32
CA VAL A 200 -4.55 11.02 -3.92
C VAL A 200 -3.69 11.19 -5.17
N CYS A 201 -4.15 11.96 -6.17
CA CYS A 201 -3.48 12.02 -7.47
C CYS A 201 -2.33 13.03 -7.52
N LYS A 202 -2.54 14.22 -6.97
CA LYS A 202 -1.53 15.30 -7.03
C LYS A 202 -0.19 14.89 -6.41
N PRO A 203 -0.15 14.23 -5.23
CA PRO A 203 1.12 13.84 -4.61
C PRO A 203 1.87 12.77 -5.41
N MET A 204 1.19 11.96 -6.24
CA MET A 204 1.85 10.92 -7.05
C MET A 204 2.87 11.50 -8.03
N PHE A 205 2.75 12.79 -8.39
CA PHE A 205 3.73 13.46 -9.26
C PHE A 205 5.08 13.69 -8.57
N ASP A 206 5.08 13.79 -7.24
CA ASP A 206 6.26 14.02 -6.42
C ASP A 206 6.89 12.69 -5.95
N GLN A 207 6.19 11.57 -6.12
CA GLN A 207 6.65 10.23 -5.74
C GLN A 207 7.49 9.55 -6.83
N PRO A 208 8.32 8.55 -6.46
CA PRO A 208 9.07 7.74 -7.42
C PRO A 208 8.17 7.09 -8.47
N THR A 209 8.68 6.89 -9.69
CA THR A 209 7.90 6.36 -10.82
C THR A 209 7.27 4.99 -10.54
N CYS A 210 7.86 4.20 -9.63
CA CYS A 210 7.34 2.90 -9.24
C CYS A 210 5.94 2.97 -8.63
N VAL A 211 5.55 4.06 -7.94
CA VAL A 211 4.19 4.19 -7.37
C VAL A 211 3.12 4.34 -8.44
N ARG A 212 3.52 4.71 -9.67
CA ARG A 212 2.63 4.85 -10.83
C ARG A 212 2.54 3.55 -11.64
N SER A 213 3.26 2.51 -11.24
CA SER A 213 3.18 1.19 -11.87
C SER A 213 1.78 0.59 -11.68
N ILE A 214 1.33 -0.17 -12.67
CA ILE A 214 0.09 -0.98 -12.58
C ILE A 214 0.25 -2.09 -11.53
N GLU A 215 1.48 -2.50 -11.29
CA GLU A 215 1.83 -3.59 -10.38
C GLU A 215 2.32 -3.03 -9.04
N VAL A 216 2.03 -3.78 -7.98
CA VAL A 216 2.43 -3.50 -6.61
C VAL A 216 2.72 -4.82 -5.90
N GLN A 217 3.63 -4.80 -4.93
CA GLN A 217 3.92 -5.98 -4.13
C GLN A 217 2.94 -6.07 -2.96
N THR A 218 2.47 -7.27 -2.64
CA THR A 218 1.66 -7.56 -1.46
C THR A 218 2.33 -8.66 -0.65
N TYR A 219 2.25 -8.58 0.67
CA TYR A 219 2.75 -9.62 1.54
C TYR A 219 1.85 -10.86 1.51
N ASN A 220 2.43 -12.04 1.35
CA ASN A 220 1.74 -13.32 1.48
C ASN A 220 2.07 -13.96 2.83
N ASP A 221 1.13 -13.89 3.77
CA ASP A 221 1.25 -14.45 5.12
C ASP A 221 1.60 -15.94 5.15
N GLN A 222 1.11 -16.74 4.19
CA GLN A 222 1.32 -18.19 4.16
C GLN A 222 2.73 -18.57 3.71
N ARG A 223 3.29 -17.79 2.77
CA ARG A 223 4.57 -18.07 2.13
C ARG A 223 5.71 -17.22 2.68
N HIS A 224 5.41 -16.19 3.47
CA HIS A 224 6.36 -15.23 4.01
C HIS A 224 7.22 -14.59 2.90
N GLU A 225 6.57 -14.19 1.80
CA GLU A 225 7.22 -13.59 0.64
C GLU A 225 6.38 -12.44 0.08
N LEU A 226 7.01 -11.59 -0.74
CA LEU A 226 6.34 -10.54 -1.49
C LEU A 226 5.87 -11.08 -2.85
N GLU A 227 4.58 -10.97 -3.13
CA GLU A 227 3.99 -11.33 -4.40
C GLU A 227 3.60 -10.09 -5.19
N THR A 228 3.87 -10.09 -6.49
CA THR A 228 3.48 -8.99 -7.37
C THR A 228 2.03 -9.18 -7.84
N LYS A 229 1.18 -8.19 -7.55
CA LYS A 229 -0.23 -8.16 -7.96
C LYS A 229 -0.54 -6.87 -8.73
N ARG A 230 -1.60 -6.91 -9.53
CA ARG A 230 -2.13 -5.71 -10.18
C ARG A 230 -2.93 -4.89 -9.19
N ARG A 231 -2.68 -3.59 -9.13
CA ARG A 231 -3.38 -2.65 -8.23
C ARG A 231 -4.90 -2.67 -8.40
N GLY A 232 -5.38 -2.86 -9.63
CA GLY A 232 -6.81 -2.91 -9.93
C GLY A 232 -7.54 -4.13 -9.34
N LEU A 233 -6.81 -5.17 -8.91
CA LEU A 233 -7.38 -6.37 -8.26
C LEU A 233 -7.36 -6.28 -6.73
N LEU A 234 -6.79 -5.21 -6.17
CA LEU A 234 -6.74 -5.00 -4.74
C LEU A 234 -7.93 -4.16 -4.30
N THR A 235 -8.43 -4.44 -3.09
CA THR A 235 -9.53 -3.71 -2.47
C THR A 235 -9.26 -2.20 -2.49
N SER A 236 -10.32 -1.41 -2.76
CA SER A 236 -10.22 0.01 -3.12
C SER A 236 -9.26 0.82 -2.24
N SER A 237 -8.37 1.55 -2.93
CA SER A 237 -7.18 2.19 -2.42
C SER A 237 -7.39 3.39 -1.48
N ALA A 238 -8.64 3.77 -1.18
CA ALA A 238 -8.93 5.01 -0.47
C ALA A 238 -8.34 5.04 0.95
N ASN A 239 -8.27 3.88 1.59
CA ASN A 239 -7.70 3.69 2.94
C ASN A 239 -6.43 2.84 2.93
N SER A 240 -5.87 2.44 1.78
CA SER A 240 -4.63 1.66 1.77
C SER A 240 -3.39 2.54 1.75
N VAL A 241 -2.31 2.03 2.33
CA VAL A 241 -1.01 2.70 2.37
C VAL A 241 0.05 1.84 1.69
N GLU A 242 1.15 2.47 1.30
CA GLU A 242 2.22 1.80 0.58
C GLU A 242 3.58 2.15 1.16
N PHE A 243 4.36 1.12 1.47
CA PHE A 243 5.77 1.26 1.83
C PHE A 243 6.61 1.22 0.56
N ILE A 244 7.51 2.17 0.38
CA ILE A 244 8.48 2.17 -0.72
C ILE A 244 9.76 1.51 -0.20
N PHE A 245 9.98 0.26 -0.57
CA PHE A 245 11.14 -0.54 -0.19
C PHE A 245 12.00 -0.84 -1.42
N LYS A 246 13.27 -0.38 -1.44
CA LYS A 246 14.19 -0.55 -2.58
C LYS A 246 13.56 -0.18 -3.94
N ASP A 247 12.92 0.99 -3.98
CA ASP A 247 12.19 1.52 -5.14
C ASP A 247 11.02 0.63 -5.64
N GLN A 248 10.53 -0.29 -4.81
CA GLN A 248 9.32 -1.06 -5.08
C GLN A 248 8.21 -0.69 -4.10
N PRO A 249 6.97 -0.44 -4.58
CA PRO A 249 5.84 -0.17 -3.72
C PRO A 249 5.28 -1.48 -3.16
N VAL A 250 5.04 -1.50 -1.86
CA VAL A 250 4.50 -2.62 -1.11
C VAL A 250 3.19 -2.17 -0.47
N PHE A 251 2.08 -2.71 -0.96
CA PHE A 251 0.73 -2.41 -0.52
C PHE A 251 0.42 -3.06 0.83
N VAL A 252 -0.17 -2.27 1.72
CA VAL A 252 -0.72 -2.71 3.00
C VAL A 252 -2.09 -2.06 3.20
N GLU A 253 -3.05 -2.84 3.68
CA GLU A 253 -4.37 -2.32 4.05
C GLU A 253 -4.25 -1.34 5.23
N GLY A 254 -4.92 -0.19 5.16
CA GLY A 254 -4.77 0.83 6.21
C GLY A 254 -5.23 0.37 7.58
N THR A 255 -6.22 -0.53 7.65
CA THR A 255 -6.68 -1.16 8.91
C THR A 255 -5.52 -1.83 9.66
N LYS A 256 -4.58 -2.46 8.94
CA LYS A 256 -3.39 -3.09 9.52
C LYS A 256 -2.39 -2.07 10.07
N VAL A 257 -2.36 -0.86 9.52
CA VAL A 257 -1.46 0.21 9.99
C VAL A 257 -2.11 1.03 11.11
N GLU A 258 -3.44 1.14 11.13
CA GLU A 258 -4.19 1.86 12.17
C GLU A 258 -4.01 1.24 13.58
N GLU A 259 -3.72 -0.06 13.65
CA GLU A 259 -3.41 -0.78 14.89
C GLU A 259 -2.05 -0.36 15.50
N PHE A 260 -1.16 0.26 14.73
CA PHE A 260 0.18 0.67 15.15
C PHE A 260 0.31 2.19 15.13
N LEU A 261 0.39 2.79 16.32
CA LEU A 261 0.32 4.23 16.51
C LEU A 261 1.49 4.96 15.83
N ASP A 262 2.72 4.47 15.93
CA ASP A 262 3.86 5.17 15.35
C ASP A 262 3.95 5.02 13.83
N ALA A 263 3.55 3.86 13.30
CA ALA A 263 3.38 3.69 11.86
C ALA A 263 2.32 4.66 11.31
N ARG A 264 1.17 4.79 11.99
CA ARG A 264 0.13 5.76 11.64
C ARG A 264 0.64 7.20 11.69
N LYS A 265 1.31 7.60 12.77
CA LYS A 265 1.91 8.94 12.91
C LYS A 265 2.93 9.23 11.82
N ALA A 266 3.68 8.23 11.35
CA ALA A 266 4.66 8.41 10.28
C ALA A 266 3.97 8.75 8.95
N PHE A 267 2.86 8.08 8.61
CA PHE A 267 2.05 8.45 7.43
C PHE A 267 1.39 9.83 7.59
N GLU A 268 0.87 10.15 8.78
CA GLU A 268 0.32 11.48 9.07
C GLU A 268 1.36 12.59 8.91
N LYS A 269 2.59 12.38 9.42
CA LYS A 269 3.71 13.32 9.29
C LYS A 269 4.19 13.47 7.85
N ALA A 270 4.16 12.39 7.08
CA ALA A 270 4.51 12.41 5.67
C ALA A 270 3.45 13.12 4.80
N ASP A 271 2.24 13.34 5.34
CA ASP A 271 1.06 13.85 4.60
C ASP A 271 0.85 13.11 3.26
N SER A 272 1.08 11.80 3.29
CA SER A 272 1.14 10.95 2.10
C SER A 272 0.70 9.54 2.43
N ARG A 273 0.11 8.86 1.45
CA ARG A 273 -0.18 7.41 1.52
C ARG A 273 1.07 6.54 1.31
N TYR A 274 2.20 7.17 1.00
CA TYR A 274 3.47 6.51 0.69
C TYR A 274 4.49 6.82 1.79
N LEU A 275 5.14 5.79 2.31
CA LEU A 275 6.22 5.93 3.28
C LEU A 275 7.48 5.22 2.78
N LYS A 276 8.59 5.95 2.69
CA LYS A 276 9.87 5.37 2.28
C LYS A 276 10.49 4.60 3.44
N VAL A 277 10.86 3.34 3.20
CA VAL A 277 11.61 2.53 4.15
C VAL A 277 13.09 2.92 4.11
N HIS A 278 13.74 2.98 5.27
CA HIS A 278 15.15 3.33 5.38
C HIS A 278 16.04 2.36 4.57
N GLU A 279 17.07 2.88 3.90
CA GLU A 279 17.89 2.12 2.95
C GLU A 279 18.70 0.99 3.57
N ASP A 280 19.12 1.16 4.83
CA ASP A 280 19.85 0.15 5.61
C ASP A 280 18.98 -1.05 6.04
N VAL A 281 17.67 -1.01 5.79
CA VAL A 281 16.76 -2.10 6.18
C VAL A 281 16.93 -3.28 5.23
N SER A 282 17.27 -4.44 5.80
CA SER A 282 17.35 -5.68 5.04
C SER A 282 15.97 -6.18 4.62
N GLU A 283 15.90 -6.93 3.52
CA GLU A 283 14.64 -7.53 3.05
C GLU A 283 14.03 -8.49 4.08
N LYS A 284 14.87 -9.28 4.77
CA LYS A 284 14.42 -10.17 5.84
C LYS A 284 13.78 -9.40 7.00
N THR A 285 14.36 -8.27 7.38
CA THR A 285 13.83 -7.42 8.45
C THR A 285 12.52 -6.75 8.03
N PHE A 286 12.43 -6.34 6.76
CA PHE A 286 11.21 -5.75 6.23
C PHE A 286 10.07 -6.78 6.10
N LEU A 287 10.34 -8.00 5.64
CA LEU A 287 9.37 -9.09 5.63
C LEU A 287 8.85 -9.42 7.03
N ARG A 288 9.75 -9.40 8.03
CA ARG A 288 9.38 -9.56 9.44
C ARG A 288 8.47 -8.43 9.93
N PHE A 289 8.70 -7.20 9.49
CA PHE A 289 7.81 -6.08 9.79
C PHE A 289 6.43 -6.27 9.16
N LEU A 290 6.37 -6.75 7.92
CA LEU A 290 5.10 -7.07 7.28
C LEU A 290 4.36 -8.19 8.01
N GLU A 291 5.05 -9.25 8.43
CA GLU A 291 4.47 -10.32 9.28
C GLU A 291 3.90 -9.75 10.58
N PHE A 292 4.65 -8.85 11.22
CA PHE A 292 4.24 -8.15 12.44
C PHE A 292 2.99 -7.31 12.24
N LEU A 293 2.91 -6.53 11.15
CA LEU A 293 1.72 -5.75 10.81
C LEU A 293 0.49 -6.63 10.55
N HIS A 294 0.67 -7.80 9.94
CA HIS A 294 -0.46 -8.65 9.54
C HIS A 294 -0.98 -9.50 10.69
N THR A 295 -0.08 -9.95 11.58
CA THR A 295 -0.38 -10.97 12.60
C THR A 295 -0.18 -10.52 14.04
N GLY A 296 0.40 -9.34 14.28
CA GLY A 296 0.76 -8.85 15.62
C GLY A 296 1.98 -9.54 16.25
N SER A 297 2.63 -10.44 15.52
CA SER A 297 3.85 -11.15 15.94
C SER A 297 4.70 -11.50 14.73
N TYR A 298 5.90 -12.04 14.93
CA TYR A 298 6.68 -12.55 13.81
C TYR A 298 7.52 -13.77 14.21
N ARG A 299 7.89 -14.56 13.20
CA ARG A 299 8.67 -15.78 13.38
C ARG A 299 10.17 -15.49 13.38
N PRO A 300 10.95 -16.32 14.10
CA PRO A 300 10.53 -17.42 14.98
C PRO A 300 10.07 -16.92 16.36
N ASP A 301 8.94 -17.39 16.89
CA ASP A 301 8.46 -16.99 18.22
C ASP A 301 9.31 -17.63 19.35
N PRO A 302 9.79 -16.87 20.36
CA PRO A 302 10.48 -17.43 21.52
C PRO A 302 9.56 -18.18 22.50
N HIS A 303 8.23 -17.96 22.50
CA HIS A 303 7.32 -18.55 23.48
C HIS A 303 7.24 -20.10 23.47
N PRO A 304 7.28 -20.79 22.31
CA PRO A 304 7.39 -22.24 22.26
C PRO A 304 8.65 -22.79 22.93
N LEU A 305 9.76 -22.04 22.91
CA LEU A 305 11.03 -22.44 23.56
C LEU A 305 10.97 -22.27 25.08
N ALA A 306 10.27 -21.24 25.56
CA ALA A 306 10.01 -21.04 27.00
C ALA A 306 9.05 -22.10 27.57
N ALA A 307 8.04 -22.53 26.80
CA ALA A 307 7.11 -23.58 27.22
C ALA A 307 7.77 -24.98 27.28
N ALA A 308 8.70 -25.27 26.37
CA ALA A 308 9.47 -26.53 26.39
C ALA A 308 10.45 -26.64 27.56
N ALA A 309 10.79 -25.53 28.22
CA ALA A 309 11.69 -25.49 29.37
C ALA A 309 11.00 -25.87 30.70
N GLY A 310 9.67 -25.95 30.75
CA GLY A 310 8.95 -26.46 31.92
C GLY A 310 8.86 -25.49 33.11
N LEU A 311 7.65 -24.96 33.30
CA LEU A 311 7.12 -24.30 34.51
C LEU A 311 7.62 -22.87 34.85
N GLY A 312 6.79 -21.89 34.48
CA GLY A 312 6.20 -20.96 35.46
C GLY A 312 7.00 -19.75 35.91
N VAL A 313 8.24 -19.58 35.49
CA VAL A 313 8.98 -18.33 35.68
C VAL A 313 9.28 -17.78 34.30
N GLU A 314 8.60 -16.69 33.92
CA GLU A 314 9.04 -15.86 32.81
C GLU A 314 10.53 -15.60 33.03
N ARG A 315 11.39 -16.15 32.16
CA ARG A 315 12.82 -15.87 32.22
C ARG A 315 12.94 -14.40 31.84
N ILE A 316 12.95 -13.51 32.83
CA ILE A 316 13.01 -12.08 32.60
C ILE A 316 14.49 -11.69 32.47
N GLY A 317 14.90 -11.36 31.25
CA GLY A 317 16.14 -10.66 30.98
C GLY A 317 17.02 -11.31 29.91
N PRO A 318 18.18 -10.71 29.60
CA PRO A 318 19.04 -11.20 28.53
C PRO A 318 19.46 -12.66 28.71
N PRO A 319 19.66 -13.41 27.60
CA PRO A 319 19.96 -14.83 27.65
C PRO A 319 21.40 -15.11 28.14
N ILE A 320 21.60 -16.32 28.65
CA ILE A 320 22.91 -16.79 29.14
C ILE A 320 23.62 -17.60 28.05
N ILE A 321 24.91 -17.34 27.83
CA ILE A 321 25.74 -18.09 26.88
C ILE A 321 25.97 -19.50 27.44
N LYS A 322 25.64 -20.53 26.64
CA LYS A 322 25.94 -21.94 26.93
C LYS A 322 26.80 -22.57 25.81
N PRO A 323 27.59 -23.61 26.10
CA PRO A 323 28.37 -24.33 25.09
C PRO A 323 27.43 -24.94 24.03
N GLN A 324 27.83 -24.86 22.76
CA GLN A 324 26.97 -25.07 21.59
C GLN A 324 26.16 -26.37 21.61
N SER A 325 24.85 -26.23 21.39
CA SER A 325 24.03 -27.24 20.69
C SER A 325 23.99 -26.86 19.20
N THR A 326 23.91 -27.85 18.33
CA THR A 326 23.99 -27.73 16.87
C THR A 326 23.09 -26.65 16.27
N ALA A 327 23.61 -25.98 15.23
CA ALA A 327 22.97 -25.08 14.26
C ALA A 327 21.48 -24.78 14.52
N THR A 328 21.23 -23.80 15.39
CA THR A 328 19.89 -23.26 15.61
C THR A 328 19.73 -21.98 14.77
N GLU A 329 18.50 -21.69 14.35
CA GLU A 329 18.14 -20.46 13.63
C GLU A 329 18.55 -19.20 14.43
N ALA A 330 19.00 -18.15 13.76
CA ALA A 330 19.52 -16.94 14.40
C ALA A 330 18.41 -15.98 14.88
N CYS A 331 17.63 -16.45 15.86
CA CYS A 331 16.42 -15.83 16.37
C CYS A 331 16.66 -14.48 17.08
N LEU A 332 17.64 -14.42 17.98
CA LEU A 332 17.97 -13.22 18.74
C LEU A 332 18.65 -12.16 17.87
N LEU A 333 19.51 -12.57 16.93
CA LEU A 333 20.05 -11.65 15.93
C LEU A 333 18.93 -10.99 15.11
N ALA A 334 17.92 -11.77 14.74
CA ALA A 334 16.74 -11.28 14.05
C ALA A 334 15.95 -10.24 14.86
N ASP A 335 15.84 -10.40 16.18
CA ASP A 335 15.21 -9.42 17.07
C ASP A 335 16.07 -8.14 17.21
N VAL A 336 17.40 -8.25 17.33
CA VAL A 336 18.30 -7.07 17.34
C VAL A 336 18.13 -6.25 16.06
N GLN A 337 18.07 -6.92 14.90
CA GLN A 337 17.83 -6.25 13.63
C GLN A 337 16.46 -5.58 13.57
N PHE A 338 15.44 -6.15 14.23
CA PHE A 338 14.11 -5.57 14.32
C PHE A 338 14.06 -4.35 15.25
N VAL A 339 14.82 -4.36 16.36
CA VAL A 339 15.01 -3.17 17.20
C VAL A 339 15.66 -2.05 16.40
N LYS A 340 16.75 -2.34 15.65
CA LYS A 340 17.40 -1.35 14.78
C LYS A 340 16.44 -0.80 13.73
N PHE A 341 15.58 -1.64 13.15
CA PHE A 341 14.50 -1.20 12.26
C PHE A 341 13.53 -0.23 12.95
N GLY A 342 13.08 -0.56 14.17
CA GLY A 342 12.23 0.33 14.97
C GLY A 342 12.88 1.69 15.21
N VAL A 343 14.17 1.72 15.55
CA VAL A 343 14.93 2.97 15.74
C VAL A 343 15.05 3.77 14.43
N LEU A 344 15.40 3.11 13.32
CA LEU A 344 15.57 3.78 12.01
C LEU A 344 14.27 4.38 11.48
N MET A 345 13.14 3.69 11.70
CA MET A 345 11.82 4.13 11.25
C MET A 345 11.10 5.03 12.27
N GLY A 346 11.59 5.08 13.52
CA GLY A 346 10.91 5.75 14.62
C GLY A 346 9.64 5.05 15.09
N PHE A 347 9.61 3.72 15.03
CA PHE A 347 8.50 2.87 15.47
C PHE A 347 8.83 2.25 16.83
N ASP A 348 8.43 2.92 17.92
CA ASP A 348 8.76 2.49 19.27
C ASP A 348 8.04 1.20 19.64
N GLU A 349 6.86 0.90 19.08
CA GLU A 349 6.18 -0.39 19.32
C GLU A 349 6.97 -1.57 18.73
N CYS A 350 7.59 -1.38 17.56
CA CYS A 350 8.44 -2.41 16.95
C CYS A 350 9.70 -2.64 17.81
N LYS A 351 10.33 -1.56 18.29
CA LYS A 351 11.47 -1.62 19.20
C LYS A 351 11.11 -2.32 20.50
N GLY A 352 10.03 -1.90 21.16
CA GLY A 352 9.58 -2.46 22.43
C GLY A 352 9.27 -3.95 22.33
N TYR A 353 8.49 -4.34 21.32
CA TYR A 353 8.13 -5.74 21.10
C TYR A 353 9.35 -6.64 20.90
N ALA A 354 10.34 -6.21 20.10
CA ALA A 354 11.56 -7.00 19.93
C ALA A 354 12.43 -7.03 21.19
N LEU A 355 12.55 -5.93 21.94
CA LEU A 355 13.29 -5.93 23.21
C LEU A 355 12.69 -6.89 24.24
N ASP A 356 11.36 -6.96 24.31
CA ASP A 356 10.65 -7.91 25.18
C ASP A 356 10.95 -9.37 24.77
N ARG A 357 10.95 -9.65 23.46
CA ARG A 357 11.31 -10.97 22.92
C ARG A 357 12.78 -11.33 23.18
N MET A 358 13.70 -10.38 23.03
CA MET A 358 15.12 -10.57 23.35
C MET A 358 15.33 -10.99 24.81
N ASN A 359 14.44 -10.55 25.72
CA ASN A 359 14.45 -10.94 27.12
C ASN A 359 13.80 -12.31 27.39
N ALA A 360 13.11 -12.93 26.43
CA ALA A 360 12.36 -14.17 26.65
C ALA A 360 13.16 -15.45 26.35
N TYR A 361 14.28 -15.39 25.60
CA TYR A 361 15.02 -16.57 25.15
C TYR A 361 15.66 -17.39 26.29
N GLY A 362 16.07 -16.75 27.38
CA GLY A 362 16.71 -17.39 28.55
C GLY A 362 18.11 -17.97 28.34
N VAL A 363 18.36 -18.65 27.21
CA VAL A 363 19.66 -19.24 26.83
C VAL A 363 20.02 -18.80 25.41
N LEU A 364 21.29 -18.45 25.20
CA LEU A 364 21.83 -18.09 23.89
C LEU A 364 22.50 -19.30 23.25
N TYR A 365 21.90 -19.77 22.15
CA TYR A 365 22.46 -20.81 21.29
C TYR A 365 23.21 -20.26 20.06
N GLU A 366 23.00 -18.98 19.75
CA GLU A 366 23.64 -18.26 18.66
C GLU A 366 25.07 -17.82 19.02
N ASP A 367 25.80 -17.35 18.00
CA ASP A 367 27.13 -16.77 18.19
C ASP A 367 27.04 -15.39 18.88
N PRO A 368 27.48 -15.27 20.15
CA PRO A 368 27.38 -14.01 20.90
C PRO A 368 28.20 -12.88 20.27
N ILE A 369 29.26 -13.20 19.51
CA ILE A 369 30.09 -12.17 18.89
C ILE A 369 29.38 -11.52 17.71
N THR A 370 28.65 -12.32 16.93
CA THR A 370 27.85 -11.81 15.81
C THR A 370 26.75 -10.87 16.32
N LEU A 371 26.12 -11.22 17.44
CA LEU A 371 25.13 -10.37 18.11
C LEU A 371 25.72 -9.01 18.54
N LEU A 372 26.86 -9.03 19.25
CA LEU A 372 27.52 -7.81 19.70
C LEU A 372 28.00 -6.95 18.51
N LYS A 373 28.55 -7.57 17.47
CA LYS A 373 28.95 -6.85 16.25
C LYS A 373 27.75 -6.16 15.58
N GLU A 374 26.58 -6.80 15.56
CA GLU A 374 25.35 -6.20 15.00
C GLU A 374 24.83 -5.01 15.85
N ILE A 375 24.84 -5.13 17.18
CA ILE A 375 24.41 -4.07 18.10
C ILE A 375 25.30 -2.83 17.96
N TYR A 376 26.62 -3.03 17.89
CA TYR A 376 27.61 -1.95 17.89
C TYR A 376 28.17 -1.62 16.50
N GLN A 377 27.41 -1.95 15.44
CA GLN A 377 27.85 -1.74 14.07
C GLN A 377 27.86 -0.23 13.72
N GLY A 378 29.04 0.31 13.44
CA GLY A 378 29.25 1.60 12.75
C GLY A 378 29.03 2.86 13.57
N TYR A 379 28.18 2.85 14.60
CA TYR A 379 27.86 4.02 15.42
C TYR A 379 27.39 3.64 16.84
N GLU A 380 27.16 4.67 17.67
CA GLU A 380 26.65 4.54 19.04
C GLU A 380 25.25 3.90 19.05
N PRO A 381 25.03 2.75 19.70
CA PRO A 381 23.73 2.08 19.67
C PRO A 381 22.65 2.90 20.39
N ASP A 382 21.39 2.59 20.08
CA ASP A 382 20.24 3.07 20.83
C ASP A 382 20.38 2.76 22.33
N ALA A 383 19.92 3.68 23.19
CA ALA A 383 20.12 3.61 24.63
C ALA A 383 19.53 2.33 25.26
N ASP A 384 18.41 1.83 24.73
CA ASP A 384 17.78 0.60 25.22
C ASP A 384 18.60 -0.62 24.81
N LEU A 385 19.12 -0.66 23.57
CA LEU A 385 20.05 -1.70 23.11
C LEU A 385 21.36 -1.69 23.90
N LYS A 386 21.94 -0.52 24.19
CA LYS A 386 23.15 -0.41 25.04
C LYS A 386 22.89 -0.95 26.43
N THR A 387 21.76 -0.58 27.02
CA THR A 387 21.35 -1.04 28.34
C THR A 387 21.15 -2.56 28.35
N TRP A 388 20.49 -3.09 27.32
CA TRP A 388 20.30 -4.52 27.15
C TRP A 388 21.64 -5.25 26.99
N ALA A 389 22.55 -4.75 26.14
CA ALA A 389 23.85 -5.35 25.90
C ALA A 389 24.71 -5.38 27.17
N ARG A 390 24.68 -4.32 27.99
CA ARG A 390 25.38 -4.32 29.29
C ARG A 390 24.80 -5.36 30.24
N LYS A 391 23.47 -5.43 30.36
CA LYS A 391 22.78 -6.46 31.15
C LYS A 391 23.12 -7.86 30.65
N PHE A 392 23.24 -8.05 29.33
CA PHE A 392 23.68 -9.30 28.72
C PHE A 392 25.10 -9.68 29.14
N LEU A 393 26.05 -8.74 29.12
CA LEU A 393 27.45 -9.00 29.52
C LEU A 393 27.59 -9.41 30.99
N VAL A 394 26.83 -8.77 31.88
CA VAL A 394 26.89 -9.06 33.33
C VAL A 394 25.98 -10.22 33.76
N ARG A 395 25.16 -10.77 32.85
CA ARG A 395 24.20 -11.82 33.19
C ARG A 395 24.92 -13.08 33.67
N ALA A 396 24.58 -13.51 34.87
CA ALA A 396 24.95 -14.79 35.45
C ALA A 396 23.69 -15.66 35.66
N PRO A 397 23.82 -17.00 35.67
CA PRO A 397 22.76 -17.92 36.08
C PRO A 397 22.32 -17.67 37.53
N ASP A 398 21.03 -17.47 37.75
CA ASP A 398 20.49 -17.40 39.11
C ASP A 398 20.48 -18.79 39.75
N THR A 399 21.06 -18.89 40.95
CA THR A 399 21.11 -20.13 41.76
C THR A 399 19.73 -20.59 42.26
N SER A 400 18.65 -19.85 41.98
CA SER A 400 17.29 -20.13 42.41
C SER A 400 16.38 -20.72 41.31
N SER A 401 16.87 -20.93 40.09
CA SER A 401 16.06 -21.49 39.00
C SER A 401 16.14 -23.03 38.97
N PRO A 402 15.02 -23.77 39.11
CA PRO A 402 15.00 -25.22 39.33
C PRO A 402 15.47 -26.07 38.13
N GLU A 403 15.61 -25.48 36.94
CA GLU A 403 16.08 -26.18 35.74
C GLU A 403 17.60 -26.42 35.69
N TYR A 404 18.39 -25.83 36.58
CA TYR A 404 19.85 -26.05 36.61
C TYR A 404 20.28 -27.40 37.24
N HIS A 405 19.34 -28.27 37.62
CA HIS A 405 19.63 -29.48 38.40
C HIS A 405 19.59 -30.82 37.63
N THR A 406 19.35 -30.84 36.32
CA THR A 406 19.20 -32.09 35.54
C THR A 406 20.42 -32.48 34.70
N ALA A 407 21.62 -32.32 35.24
CA ALA A 407 22.79 -33.10 34.81
C ALA A 407 23.65 -33.45 36.03
N SER A 408 23.62 -34.71 36.42
CA SER A 408 24.33 -35.26 37.58
C SER A 408 25.85 -35.25 37.36
N ILE A 409 26.56 -34.71 38.36
CA ILE A 409 27.91 -35.04 38.89
C ILE A 409 28.87 -33.83 38.97
N SER A 410 29.27 -33.55 40.22
CA SER A 410 30.45 -32.80 40.71
C SER A 410 30.34 -31.28 40.99
N LEU A 411 30.44 -30.97 42.29
CA LEU A 411 31.15 -29.85 42.93
C LEU A 411 31.08 -28.43 42.31
N THR A 412 30.34 -27.55 42.99
CA THR A 412 30.77 -26.16 43.35
C THR A 412 31.37 -25.24 42.28
N THR A 413 30.91 -25.27 41.04
CA THR A 413 31.25 -24.20 40.07
C THR A 413 30.01 -23.44 39.66
N ILE A 414 29.86 -22.24 40.22
CA ILE A 414 28.87 -21.27 39.77
C ILE A 414 29.22 -20.93 38.31
N ASP A 415 28.31 -21.20 37.37
CA ASP A 415 28.55 -20.93 35.94
C ASP A 415 28.75 -19.40 35.75
N PRO A 416 29.88 -18.96 35.18
CA PRO A 416 30.29 -17.56 35.24
C PRO A 416 29.40 -16.63 34.39
N PRO A 417 29.45 -15.31 34.67
CA PRO A 417 28.85 -14.28 33.82
C PRO A 417 29.27 -14.38 32.35
N ASN A 418 28.40 -13.92 31.46
CA ASN A 418 28.65 -13.93 30.02
C ASN A 418 29.97 -13.24 29.63
N LEU A 419 30.33 -12.11 30.24
CA LEU A 419 31.60 -11.43 29.94
C LEU A 419 32.82 -12.32 30.23
N ILE A 420 32.84 -13.02 31.36
CA ILE A 420 33.94 -13.93 31.72
C ILE A 420 34.02 -15.10 30.73
N LYS A 421 32.88 -15.61 30.25
CA LYS A 421 32.84 -16.65 29.21
C LYS A 421 33.46 -16.16 27.89
N LEU A 422 33.18 -14.92 27.52
CA LEU A 422 33.73 -14.29 26.31
C LEU A 422 35.24 -14.00 26.45
N GLU A 423 35.70 -13.65 27.65
CA GLU A 423 37.10 -13.36 27.94
C GLU A 423 37.93 -14.61 28.30
N SER A 424 37.33 -15.80 28.46
CA SER A 424 38.05 -17.01 28.89
C SER A 424 39.20 -17.38 27.94
N GLU A 425 40.41 -17.62 28.49
CA GLU A 425 41.61 -18.01 27.71
C GLU A 425 41.42 -19.29 26.89
N GLN A 426 40.61 -20.20 27.40
CA GLN A 426 40.28 -21.48 26.76
C GLN A 426 38.97 -21.40 25.96
N GLY A 427 38.36 -20.21 25.89
CA GLY A 427 37.07 -19.97 25.25
C GLY A 427 37.18 -19.81 23.74
N LEU A 428 36.23 -20.42 23.01
CA LEU A 428 36.13 -20.36 21.54
C LEU A 428 35.92 -18.94 20.98
N TYR A 429 35.46 -18.00 21.81
CA TYR A 429 35.05 -16.66 21.39
C TYR A 429 36.11 -15.58 21.63
N ARG A 430 37.13 -15.82 22.47
CA ARG A 430 38.02 -14.77 23.00
C ARG A 430 38.68 -13.93 21.92
N ALA A 431 39.34 -14.56 20.95
CA ALA A 431 40.03 -13.82 19.89
C ALA A 431 39.08 -12.93 19.07
N ARG A 432 37.90 -13.44 18.74
CA ARG A 432 36.87 -12.71 17.99
C ARG A 432 36.18 -11.62 18.82
N PHE A 433 36.08 -11.84 20.13
CA PHE A 433 35.55 -10.86 21.09
C PHE A 433 36.48 -9.66 21.23
N LEU A 434 37.78 -9.91 21.45
CA LEU A 434 38.78 -8.84 21.55
C LEU A 434 38.85 -8.02 20.26
N ASP A 435 38.85 -8.68 19.10
CA ASP A 435 38.74 -8.01 17.79
C ASP A 435 37.48 -7.12 17.68
N ALA A 436 36.33 -7.59 18.18
CA ALA A 436 35.10 -6.80 18.19
C ALA A 436 35.17 -5.58 19.12
N VAL A 437 35.78 -5.73 20.30
CA VAL A 437 36.00 -4.66 21.28
C VAL A 437 36.95 -3.60 20.72
N ASP A 438 38.08 -4.02 20.17
CA ASP A 438 39.07 -3.12 19.57
C ASP A 438 38.51 -2.35 18.37
N SER A 439 37.55 -2.95 17.66
CA SER A 439 36.88 -2.34 16.50
C SER A 439 35.76 -1.35 16.87
N SER A 440 35.34 -1.27 18.15
CA SER A 440 34.22 -0.42 18.57
C SER A 440 34.43 0.18 19.95
N GLY A 441 34.78 1.48 19.99
CA GLY A 441 34.93 2.21 21.26
C GLY A 441 33.66 2.28 22.11
N ALA A 442 32.48 2.17 21.49
CA ALA A 442 31.20 2.08 22.20
C ALA A 442 31.08 0.74 22.95
N LEU A 443 31.42 -0.37 22.28
CA LEU A 443 31.46 -1.70 22.90
C LEU A 443 32.54 -1.75 23.99
N GLU A 444 33.74 -1.23 23.74
CA GLU A 444 34.81 -1.14 24.72
C GLU A 444 34.36 -0.44 26.01
N ASN A 445 33.68 0.71 25.88
CA ASN A 445 33.16 1.45 27.02
C ASN A 445 32.14 0.62 27.84
N ASP A 446 31.20 -0.05 27.18
CA ASP A 446 30.21 -0.87 27.88
C ASP A 446 30.79 -2.16 28.45
N VAL A 447 31.83 -2.74 27.83
CA VAL A 447 32.63 -3.84 28.41
C VAL A 447 33.37 -3.38 29.66
N ASN A 448 34.00 -2.22 29.64
CA ASN A 448 34.68 -1.67 30.82
C ASN A 448 33.71 -1.40 31.98
N LYS A 449 32.50 -0.91 31.69
CA LYS A 449 31.43 -0.76 32.69
C LYS A 449 30.96 -2.11 33.23
N ALA A 450 30.70 -3.08 32.36
CA ALA A 450 30.31 -4.43 32.76
C ALA A 450 31.40 -5.10 33.62
N ARG A 451 32.69 -4.90 33.29
CA ARG A 451 33.81 -5.39 34.09
C ARG A 451 33.84 -4.74 35.47
N ALA A 452 33.63 -3.41 35.56
CA ALA A 452 33.53 -2.71 36.85
C ALA A 452 32.37 -3.23 37.72
N GLU A 453 31.20 -3.48 37.11
CA GLU A 453 30.04 -4.08 37.80
C GLU A 453 30.36 -5.49 38.33
N LEU A 454 31.03 -6.32 37.52
CA LEU A 454 31.43 -7.67 37.91
C LEU A 454 32.54 -7.69 38.99
N ILE A 455 33.46 -6.72 38.99
CA ILE A 455 34.43 -6.53 40.08
C ILE A 455 33.69 -6.25 41.40
N VAL A 456 32.73 -5.33 41.39
CA VAL A 456 31.91 -5.01 42.56
C VAL A 456 31.11 -6.22 43.03
N ALA A 457 30.61 -7.04 42.10
CA ALA A 457 29.90 -8.28 42.40
C ALA A 457 30.82 -9.45 42.82
N GLY A 458 32.14 -9.25 42.89
CA GLY A 458 33.11 -10.25 43.37
C GLY A 458 33.47 -11.34 42.36
N TRP A 459 33.15 -11.14 41.07
CA TRP A 459 33.46 -12.11 40.00
C TRP A 459 34.90 -12.00 39.46
N TYR A 460 35.55 -10.85 39.63
CA TYR A 460 36.97 -10.66 39.33
C TYR A 460 37.75 -10.48 40.63
N SER A 461 38.79 -11.29 40.84
CA SER A 461 39.79 -11.01 41.87
C SER A 461 40.81 -10.01 41.33
N TRP A 462 41.14 -8.97 42.09
CA TRP A 462 42.24 -8.06 41.78
C TRP A 462 43.52 -8.89 41.60
N SER A 463 44.01 -8.94 40.37
CA SER A 463 45.36 -9.41 40.03
C SER A 463 46.27 -8.19 39.86
#